data_AF-A0A6D0IFT9-F1
#
_entry.id   AF-A0A6D0IFT9-F1
#
_cell.length_a   1.000
_cell.length_b   1.000
_cell.length_c   1.000
_cell.angle_alpha   90.00
_cell.angle_beta   90.00
_cell.angle_gamma   90.00
#
_symmetry.space_group_name_H-M   'P 1'
#
loop_
_entity.id
_entity.type
_entity.pdbx_description
1 polymer ?
#
loop_
_entity_poly.entity_id
_entity_poly.type
_entity_poly.pdbx_seq_one_letter_code
_entity_poly.pdbx_strand_id
1 'polypeptide(L)'
;MIFSVDKVRADFPVLSREVNGLPLAYLDSAASAQKPSQVIDAEAEFYRHGYAAVHRGIHTLSAQATEKMENVRKRASLFINARSAEELVFVRGTTEGI
;
A
#
# COMPACT_ATOMS: atom_id res chain seq x y z
N MET A 1 10.37 24.69 8.53
CA MET A 1 9.37 23.62 8.31
C MET A 1 10.10 22.31 8.09
N ILE A 2 9.66 21.20 8.70
CA ILE A 2 10.31 19.88 8.59
C ILE A 2 9.91 19.14 7.29
N PHE A 3 8.79 19.54 6.67
CA PHE A 3 8.27 18.96 5.44
C PHE A 3 8.94 19.55 4.19
N SER A 4 9.36 18.70 3.25
CA SER A 4 9.92 19.08 1.95
C SER A 4 9.12 18.42 0.82
N VAL A 5 8.39 19.24 0.06
CA VAL A 5 7.53 18.75 -1.04
C VAL A 5 8.34 18.11 -2.16
N ASP A 6 9.53 18.63 -2.47
CA ASP A 6 10.36 18.09 -3.55
C ASP A 6 10.88 16.69 -3.20
N LYS A 7 11.27 16.47 -1.93
CA LYS A 7 11.62 15.13 -1.45
C LYS A 7 10.45 14.15 -1.57
N VAL A 8 9.24 14.59 -1.22
CA VAL A 8 8.05 13.75 -1.35
C VAL A 8 7.74 13.47 -2.82
N ARG A 9 7.78 14.47 -3.72
CA ARG A 9 7.51 14.28 -5.15
C ARG A 9 8.48 13.31 -5.82
N ALA A 10 9.74 13.30 -5.38
CA ALA A 10 10.76 12.38 -5.90
C ALA A 10 10.41 10.90 -5.68
N ASP A 11 9.60 10.58 -4.66
CA ASP A 11 9.13 9.22 -4.40
C ASP A 11 8.00 8.78 -5.34
N PHE A 12 7.35 9.69 -6.08
CA PHE A 12 6.21 9.36 -6.96
C PHE A 12 6.64 9.41 -8.44
N PRO A 13 7.02 8.27 -9.04
CA PRO A 13 7.65 8.25 -10.37
C PRO A 13 6.76 8.83 -11.48
N VAL A 14 5.44 8.69 -11.34
CA VAL A 14 4.46 9.22 -12.31
C VAL A 14 4.47 10.74 -12.40
N LEU A 15 4.91 11.46 -11.36
CA LEU A 15 4.91 12.93 -11.35
C LEU A 15 6.01 13.55 -12.23
N SER A 16 6.94 12.73 -12.72
CA SER A 16 7.95 13.11 -13.70
C SER A 16 7.48 12.92 -15.15
N ARG A 17 6.26 12.42 -15.36
CA ARG A 17 5.74 12.11 -16.70
C ARG A 17 5.19 13.34 -17.40
N GLU A 18 5.28 13.34 -18.73
CA GLU A 18 4.57 14.29 -19.59
C GLU A 18 3.25 13.72 -20.11
N VAL A 19 2.25 14.59 -20.26
CA VAL A 19 0.96 14.30 -20.91
C VAL A 19 0.74 15.39 -21.94
N ASN A 20 0.49 15.00 -23.20
CA ASN A 20 0.38 15.93 -24.34
C ASN A 20 1.60 16.86 -24.49
N GLY A 21 2.80 16.35 -24.21
CA GLY A 21 4.05 17.10 -24.29
C GLY A 21 4.24 18.16 -23.20
N LEU A 22 3.42 18.14 -22.13
CA LEU A 22 3.51 19.06 -21.00
C LEU A 22 3.72 18.30 -19.68
N PRO A 23 4.42 18.88 -18.69
CA PRO A 23 4.57 18.28 -17.37
C PRO A 23 3.24 17.97 -16.70
N LEU A 24 3.09 16.77 -16.15
CA LEU A 24 1.87 16.35 -15.48
C LEU A 24 1.61 17.16 -14.19
N ALA A 25 0.47 17.87 -14.16
CA ALA A 25 -0.17 18.34 -12.94
C ALA A 25 -1.37 17.44 -12.61
N TYR A 26 -1.16 16.42 -11.78
CA TYR A 26 -2.21 15.47 -11.40
C TYR A 26 -3.08 16.04 -10.28
N LEU A 27 -4.20 16.67 -10.65
CA LEU A 27 -5.16 17.34 -9.73
C LEU A 27 -6.45 16.53 -9.50
N ASP A 28 -6.38 15.21 -9.61
CA ASP A 28 -7.53 14.29 -9.45
C ASP A 28 -7.29 13.20 -8.39
N SER A 29 -6.44 13.49 -7.39
CA SER A 29 -6.12 12.54 -6.32
C SER A 29 -7.33 12.17 -5.44
N ALA A 30 -8.42 12.94 -5.50
CA ALA A 30 -9.66 12.63 -4.82
C ALA A 30 -10.38 11.41 -5.43
N ALA A 31 -10.23 11.17 -6.73
CA ALA A 31 -10.71 9.95 -7.37
C ALA A 31 -9.78 8.76 -7.08
N SER A 32 -8.47 8.94 -7.23
CA SER A 32 -7.47 7.99 -6.73
C SER A 32 -6.09 8.63 -6.62
N ALA A 33 -5.36 8.38 -5.53
CA ALA A 33 -4.01 8.92 -5.38
C ALA A 33 -2.98 8.18 -6.25
N GLN A 34 -1.91 8.89 -6.64
CA GLN A 34 -0.70 8.26 -7.16
C GLN A 34 0.02 7.48 -6.05
N LYS A 35 0.92 6.56 -6.44
CA LYS A 35 1.59 5.64 -5.51
C LYS A 35 3.09 5.95 -5.48
N PRO A 36 3.71 6.03 -4.30
CA PRO A 36 5.16 6.19 -4.21
C PRO A 36 5.85 4.86 -4.52
N SER A 37 7.12 4.91 -4.96
CA SER A 37 7.92 3.73 -5.33
C SER A 37 7.95 2.68 -4.23
N GLN A 38 8.03 3.10 -2.97
CA GLN A 38 8.04 2.19 -1.81
C GLN A 38 6.80 1.29 -1.74
N VAL A 39 5.63 1.76 -2.17
CA VAL A 39 4.40 0.94 -2.22
C VAL A 39 4.47 -0.04 -3.38
N ILE A 40 4.90 0.44 -4.55
CA ILE A 40 5.03 -0.37 -5.77
C ILE A 40 6.04 -1.50 -5.54
N ASP A 41 7.20 -1.17 -4.99
CA ASP A 41 8.29 -2.10 -4.74
C ASP A 41 7.92 -3.12 -3.65
N ALA A 42 7.22 -2.72 -2.60
CA ALA A 42 6.78 -3.65 -1.56
C ALA A 42 5.86 -4.76 -2.12
N GLU A 43 4.91 -4.39 -3.00
CA GLU A 43 4.04 -5.35 -3.67
C GLU A 43 4.81 -6.19 -4.69
N ALA A 44 5.65 -5.57 -5.52
CA ALA A 44 6.43 -6.27 -6.52
C ALA A 44 7.41 -7.28 -5.89
N GLU A 45 8.09 -6.90 -4.82
CA GLU A 45 9.00 -7.79 -4.08
C GLU A 45 8.27 -8.94 -3.40
N PHE A 46 7.07 -8.70 -2.86
CA PHE A 46 6.24 -9.78 -2.34
C PHE A 46 5.92 -10.81 -3.43
N TYR A 47 5.49 -10.36 -4.61
CA TYR A 47 5.18 -11.28 -5.71
C TYR A 47 6.41 -11.99 -6.28
N ARG A 48 7.55 -11.33 -6.37
CA ARG A 48 8.79 -11.91 -6.90
C ARG A 48 9.40 -12.96 -5.97
N HIS A 49 9.35 -12.74 -4.65
CA HIS A 49 10.18 -13.50 -3.72
C HIS A 49 9.41 -14.17 -2.56
N GLY A 50 8.18 -13.74 -2.27
CA GLY A 50 7.46 -14.13 -1.05
C GLY A 50 6.04 -14.64 -1.23
N TYR A 51 5.55 -14.76 -2.47
CA TYR A 51 4.16 -15.11 -2.73
C TYR A 51 3.83 -16.56 -2.34
N ALA A 52 2.76 -16.70 -1.56
CA ALA A 52 2.10 -17.97 -1.28
C ALA A 52 0.65 -17.71 -0.85
N ALA A 53 -0.20 -18.74 -0.95
CA ALA A 53 -1.53 -18.69 -0.35
C ALA A 53 -1.42 -18.51 1.18
N VAL A 54 -2.22 -17.62 1.74
CA VAL A 54 -2.30 -17.35 3.19
C VAL A 54 -3.24 -18.33 3.91
N HIS A 55 -3.04 -18.51 5.22
CA HIS A 55 -3.84 -19.33 6.15
C HIS A 55 -3.96 -20.84 5.85
N ARG A 56 -3.43 -21.34 4.73
CA ARG A 56 -3.69 -22.71 4.25
C ARG A 56 -2.44 -23.56 4.03
N GLY A 57 -1.24 -23.08 4.34
CA GLY A 57 0.00 -23.82 4.10
C GLY A 57 0.82 -24.04 5.37
N ILE A 58 1.32 -25.27 5.51
CA ILE A 58 2.30 -25.66 6.54
C ILE A 58 3.74 -25.30 6.15
N HIS A 59 3.96 -24.85 4.91
CA HIS A 59 5.27 -24.55 4.36
C HIS A 59 5.69 -23.08 4.59
N THR A 60 7.00 -22.84 4.61
CA THR A 60 7.63 -21.58 5.03
C THR A 60 7.02 -20.34 4.38
N LEU A 61 6.89 -20.31 3.04
CA LEU A 61 6.35 -19.14 2.35
C LEU A 61 4.89 -18.82 2.72
N SER A 62 4.06 -19.84 2.96
CA SER A 62 2.66 -19.62 3.36
C SER A 62 2.57 -19.05 4.78
N ALA A 63 3.37 -19.58 5.71
CA ALA A 63 3.46 -19.04 7.06
C ALA A 63 3.93 -17.58 7.06
N GLN A 64 4.99 -17.26 6.30
CA GLN A 64 5.51 -15.90 6.18
C GLN A 64 4.54 -14.94 5.50
N ALA A 65 3.85 -15.36 4.44
CA ALA A 65 2.84 -14.53 3.78
C ALA A 65 1.66 -14.23 4.72
N THR A 66 1.23 -15.23 5.49
CA THR A 66 0.15 -15.07 6.50
C THR A 66 0.56 -14.08 7.58
N GLU A 67 1.78 -14.23 8.12
CA GLU A 67 2.30 -13.30 9.13
C GLU A 67 2.40 -11.87 8.59
N LYS A 68 2.87 -11.67 7.35
CA LYS A 68 2.93 -10.35 6.71
C LYS A 68 1.54 -9.71 6.59
N MET A 69 0.52 -10.48 6.20
CA MET A 69 -0.86 -9.99 6.11
C MET A 69 -1.41 -9.56 7.47
N GLU A 70 -1.21 -10.37 8.52
CA GLU A 70 -1.67 -10.03 9.88
C GLU A 70 -0.89 -8.85 10.48
N ASN A 71 0.40 -8.71 10.16
CA ASN A 71 1.19 -7.53 10.52
C ASN A 71 0.67 -6.26 9.86
N VAL A 72 0.15 -6.34 8.61
CA VAL A 72 -0.53 -5.20 7.96
C VAL A 72 -1.84 -4.89 8.70
N ARG A 73 -2.61 -5.89 9.13
CA ARG A 73 -3.83 -5.68 9.92
C ARG A 73 -3.52 -4.95 11.22
N LYS A 74 -2.46 -5.37 11.92
CA LYS A 74 -1.99 -4.69 13.14
C LYS A 74 -1.52 -3.26 12.88
N ARG A 75 -0.81 -3.02 11.78
CA ARG A 75 -0.38 -1.66 11.41
C ARG A 75 -1.58 -0.76 11.08
N ALA A 76 -2.57 -1.28 10.35
CA ALA A 76 -3.79 -0.55 10.02
C ALA A 76 -4.61 -0.21 11.28
N SER A 77 -4.69 -1.13 12.26
CA SER A 77 -5.41 -0.86 13.51
C SER A 77 -4.74 0.25 14.32
N LEU A 78 -3.40 0.27 14.38
CA LEU A 78 -2.65 1.35 15.00
C LEU A 78 -2.82 2.68 14.25
N PHE A 79 -2.88 2.67 12.92
CA PHE A 79 -3.05 3.87 12.10
C PHE A 79 -4.36 4.63 12.41
N ILE A 80 -5.43 3.90 12.73
CA ILE A 80 -6.74 4.47 13.13
C ILE A 80 -6.97 4.45 14.64
N ASN A 81 -5.97 4.06 15.44
CA ASN A 81 -6.07 3.90 16.89
C ASN A 81 -7.24 3.00 17.36
N ALA A 82 -7.48 1.90 16.64
CA ALA A 82 -8.40 0.85 17.08
C ALA A 82 -7.81 0.09 18.29
N ARG A 83 -8.68 -0.50 19.13
CA ARG A 83 -8.27 -1.18 20.36
C ARG A 83 -7.62 -2.53 20.08
N SER A 84 -8.06 -3.21 19.03
CA SER A 84 -7.51 -4.49 18.59
C SER A 84 -7.36 -4.56 17.07
N ALA A 85 -6.40 -5.36 16.60
CA ALA A 85 -6.32 -5.71 15.18
C ALA A 85 -7.51 -6.55 14.71
N GLU A 86 -8.12 -7.30 15.63
CA GLU A 86 -9.28 -8.15 15.36
C GLU A 86 -10.56 -7.36 15.07
N GLU A 87 -10.58 -6.05 15.38
CA GLU A 87 -11.68 -5.15 15.02
C GLU A 87 -11.68 -4.79 13.52
N LEU A 88 -10.63 -5.15 12.77
CA LEU A 88 -10.48 -4.78 11.36
C LEU A 88 -10.76 -5.97 10.43
N VAL A 89 -11.65 -5.75 9.47
CA VAL A 89 -11.91 -6.65 8.35
C VAL A 89 -11.32 -6.06 7.07
N PHE A 90 -10.53 -6.85 6.33
CA PHE A 90 -10.06 -6.43 5.01
C PHE A 90 -11.17 -6.62 3.98
N VAL A 91 -11.46 -5.55 3.24
CA VAL A 91 -12.43 -5.51 2.13
C VAL A 91 -11.77 -4.81 0.92
N ARG A 92 -12.39 -4.91 -0.25
CA ARG A 92 -11.88 -4.30 -1.50
C ARG A 92 -11.87 -2.76 -1.46
N GLY A 93 -12.76 -2.14 -0.70
CA GLY A 93 -12.83 -0.69 -0.55
C GLY A 93 -14.04 -0.23 0.25
N THR A 94 -14.17 1.09 0.44
CA THR A 94 -15.18 1.70 1.32
C THR A 94 -16.60 1.21 1.03
N THR A 95 -17.00 1.12 -0.24
CA THR A 95 -18.35 0.70 -0.62
C THR A 95 -18.68 -0.74 -0.22
N GLU A 96 -17.72 -1.66 -0.22
CA GLU A 96 -17.95 -3.05 0.21
C GLU A 96 -18.02 -3.17 1.74
N GLY A 97 -17.48 -2.19 2.48
CA GLY A 97 -17.51 -2.17 3.94
C GLY A 97 -18.77 -1.56 4.56
N ILE A 98 -19.66 -0.96 3.76
CA ILE A 98 -20.97 -0.41 4.16
C ILE A 98 -22.04 -1.46 3.88
#